data_AF-G9K4Y0-F1
#
_entry.id   AF-G9K4Y0-F1
#
_cell.length_a   1.000
_cell.length_b   1.000
_cell.length_c   1.000
_cell.angle_alpha   90.00
_cell.angle_beta   90.00
_cell.angle_gamma   90.00
#
_symmetry.space_group_name_H-M   'P 1'
#
loop_
_entity.id
_entity.type
_entity.pdbx_description
1 polymer ?
#
loop_
_entity_poly.entity_id
_entity_poly.type
_entity_poly.pdbx_seq_one_letter_code
_entity_poly.pdbx_strand_id
1 'polypeptide(L)' 'VRTLRIEKTTSKEPVDFEPWIERDLVHTEGQLQNEEIMTRDGHATYLRFMIISAFDHFASVHSVSAEGLAVSNLS' A
#
# COMPACT_ATOMS: atom_id res chain seq x y z
N VAL A 1 -5.41 10.95 -3.23
CA VAL A 1 -4.64 10.01 -4.09
C VAL A 1 -5.54 9.53 -5.22
N ARG A 2 -5.01 9.42 -6.45
CA ARG A 2 -5.76 8.89 -7.61
C ARG A 2 -5.28 7.49 -7.95
N THR A 3 -4.05 7.33 -8.41
CA THR A 3 -3.50 6.00 -8.74
C THR A 3 -2.51 5.58 -7.68
N LEU A 4 -2.78 4.45 -7.02
CA LEU A 4 -1.92 3.85 -6.00
C LEU A 4 -1.40 2.50 -6.50
N ARG A 5 -0.10 2.31 -6.43
CA ARG A 5 0.55 1.01 -6.63
C ARG A 5 1.18 0.54 -5.32
N ILE A 6 0.93 -0.71 -4.98
CA ILE A 6 1.51 -1.38 -3.82
C ILE A 6 2.36 -2.53 -4.34
N GLU A 7 3.58 -2.59 -3.85
CA GLU A 7 4.49 -3.69 -4.10
C GLU A 7 4.93 -4.31 -2.78
N LYS A 8 5.36 -5.56 -2.86
CA LYS A 8 5.82 -6.31 -1.68
C LYS A 8 7.14 -6.99 -1.96
N THR A 9 7.85 -7.33 -0.88
CA THR A 9 9.00 -8.23 -0.93
C THR A 9 9.01 -9.07 0.34
N THR A 10 9.50 -10.31 0.23
CA THR A 10 9.78 -11.20 1.37
C THR A 10 11.28 -11.26 1.67
N SER A 11 12.10 -10.48 0.97
CA SER A 11 13.53 -10.36 1.22
C SER A 11 13.82 -9.80 2.62
N LYS A 12 15.02 -10.10 3.13
CA LYS A 12 15.50 -9.56 4.41
C LYS A 12 15.85 -8.07 4.34
N GLU A 13 16.08 -7.57 3.13
CA GLU A 13 16.39 -6.17 2.84
C GLU A 13 15.30 -5.57 1.94
N PRO A 14 15.11 -4.24 1.91
CA PRO A 14 14.09 -3.57 1.09
C PRO A 14 14.50 -3.51 -0.39
N VAL A 15 14.62 -4.67 -1.02
CA VAL A 15 14.99 -4.88 -2.42
C VAL A 15 14.08 -5.92 -3.08
N ASP A 16 14.19 -6.07 -4.40
CA ASP A 16 13.49 -7.09 -5.20
C ASP A 16 11.96 -7.06 -5.01
N PHE A 17 11.40 -5.85 -4.96
CA PHE A 17 9.95 -5.66 -4.86
C PHE A 17 9.23 -6.20 -6.10
N GLU A 18 8.18 -6.97 -5.85
CA GLU A 18 7.26 -7.45 -6.88
C GLU A 18 5.94 -6.65 -6.85
N PRO A 19 5.33 -6.36 -8.02
CA PRO A 19 4.01 -5.75 -8.09
C PRO A 19 2.97 -6.60 -7.40
N TRP A 20 2.22 -6.00 -6.48
CA TRP A 20 1.14 -6.71 -5.80
C TRP A 20 -0.22 -6.19 -6.23
N ILE A 21 -0.42 -4.88 -6.19
CA ILE A 21 -1.69 -4.23 -6.48
C ILE A 21 -1.43 -2.92 -7.21
N GLU A 22 -2.26 -2.63 -8.19
CA GLU A 22 -2.40 -1.29 -8.74
C GLU A 22 -3.89 -0.97 -8.83
N ARG A 23 -4.29 0.17 -8.27
CA ARG A 23 -5.69 0.58 -8.12
C ARG A 23 -5.82 2.06 -8.41
N ASP A 24 -6.86 2.40 -9.16
CA ASP A 24 -7.38 3.75 -9.21
C ASP A 24 -8.42 3.94 -8.09
N LEU A 25 -8.25 5.00 -7.32
CA LEU A 25 -9.10 5.39 -6.21
C LEU A 25 -10.06 6.49 -6.64
N VAL A 26 -11.18 6.61 -5.93
CA VAL A 26 -12.20 7.60 -6.22
C VAL A 26 -11.95 8.87 -5.42
N HIS A 27 -12.14 10.03 -6.05
CA HIS A 27 -12.05 11.31 -5.35
C HIS A 27 -13.22 11.46 -4.37
N THR A 28 -12.91 11.72 -3.10
CA THR A 28 -13.91 12.00 -2.06
C THR A 28 -13.80 13.47 -1.67
N GLU A 29 -14.75 14.29 -2.09
CA GLU A 29 -14.71 15.74 -1.83
C GLU A 29 -14.95 16.08 -0.36
N GLY A 30 -14.05 16.89 0.21
CA GLY A 30 -14.18 17.41 1.57
C GLY A 30 -14.07 16.36 2.69
N GLN A 31 -13.66 15.13 2.38
CA GLN A 31 -13.52 14.01 3.33
C GLN A 31 -12.22 13.23 3.08
N LEU A 32 -11.76 12.47 4.08
CA LEU A 32 -10.64 11.55 3.89
C LEU A 32 -11.06 10.35 3.04
N GLN A 33 -10.21 9.96 2.10
CA GLN A 33 -10.35 8.70 1.36
C GLN A 33 -10.01 7.54 2.30
N ASN A 34 -10.94 6.59 2.45
CA ASN A 34 -10.74 5.39 3.26
C ASN A 34 -10.92 4.18 2.34
N GLU A 35 -9.82 3.47 2.09
CA GLU A 35 -9.78 2.36 1.15
C GLU A 35 -9.46 1.06 1.87
N GLU A 36 -10.31 0.05 1.67
CA GLU A 36 -10.07 -1.32 2.14
C GLU A 36 -9.58 -2.16 0.95
N ILE A 37 -8.34 -2.65 1.05
CA ILE A 37 -7.68 -3.37 -0.04
C ILE A 37 -7.51 -4.83 0.35
N MET A 38 -8.42 -5.68 -0.11
CA MET A 38 -8.37 -7.12 0.11
C MET A 38 -7.37 -7.79 -0.82
N THR A 39 -6.48 -8.61 -0.25
CA THR A 39 -5.50 -9.42 -0.98
C THR A 39 -5.69 -10.89 -0.64
N ARG A 40 -5.53 -11.78 -1.63
CA ARG A 40 -5.82 -13.21 -1.44
C ARG A 40 -4.63 -13.99 -0.86
N ASP A 41 -3.41 -13.55 -1.14
CA ASP A 41 -2.17 -14.18 -0.66
C ASP A 41 -1.10 -13.09 -0.43
N GLY A 42 -0.61 -12.94 0.81
CA GLY A 42 0.16 -11.77 1.21
C GLY A 42 1.18 -12.02 2.31
N HIS A 43 2.27 -12.72 2.00
CA HIS A 43 3.48 -12.65 2.83
C HIS A 43 4.34 -11.49 2.34
N ALA A 44 4.76 -10.64 3.28
CA ALA A 44 5.66 -9.54 3.03
C ALA A 44 6.50 -9.25 4.27
N THR A 45 7.75 -8.89 4.05
CA THR A 45 8.64 -8.29 5.05
C THR A 45 8.61 -6.77 4.91
N TYR A 46 8.52 -6.27 3.68
CA TYR A 46 8.38 -4.85 3.36
C TYR A 46 7.26 -4.62 2.34
N LEU A 47 6.56 -3.50 2.51
CA LEU A 47 5.60 -2.98 1.53
C LEU A 47 6.09 -1.63 1.00
N ARG A 48 5.93 -1.42 -0.31
CA ARG A 48 6.24 -0.16 -0.98
C ARG A 48 4.95 0.43 -1.54
N PHE A 49 4.50 1.51 -0.92
CA PHE A 49 3.35 2.29 -1.39
C PHE A 49 3.84 3.39 -2.32
N MET A 50 3.36 3.41 -3.55
CA MET A 50 3.71 4.39 -4.56
C MET A 50 2.45 5.12 -5.02
N ILE A 51 2.37 6.40 -4.69
CA ILE A 51 1.36 7.30 -5.24
C ILE A 51 1.83 7.68 -6.65
N ILE A 52 1.27 7.01 -7.66
CA ILE A 52 1.62 7.22 -9.06
C ILE A 52 1.01 8.54 -9.56
N SER A 53 -0.21 8.84 -9.12
CA SER A 53 -0.88 10.10 -9.43
C SER A 53 -1.84 10.55 -8.32
N ALA A 54 -2.16 11.84 -8.32
CA ALA A 54 -3.10 12.48 -7.41
C ALA A 54 -4.14 13.31 -8.18
N PHE A 55 -5.26 13.63 -7.52
CA PHE A 55 -6.29 14.52 -8.07
C PHE A 55 -5.93 16.00 -7.97
N ASP A 56 -4.98 16.34 -7.08
CA ASP A 56 -4.47 17.70 -6.87
C ASP A 56 -2.94 17.69 -6.93
N HIS A 57 -2.32 18.85 -6.79
CA HIS A 57 -0.87 19.07 -6.83
C HIS A 57 -0.12 18.39 -5.68
N PHE A 58 -0.83 18.00 -4.61
CA PHE A 58 -0.27 17.25 -3.49
C PHE A 58 -1.12 16.03 -3.17
N ALA A 59 -0.48 15.05 -2.52
CA ALA A 59 -1.15 13.93 -1.91
C ALA A 59 -0.68 13.81 -0.46
N SER A 60 -1.60 13.39 0.41
CA SER A 60 -1.30 13.07 1.80
C SER A 60 -1.69 11.64 2.09
N VAL A 61 -0.92 11.00 2.96
CA VAL A 61 -1.25 9.71 3.56
C VAL A 61 -1.44 9.97 5.04
N HIS A 62 -2.67 9.80 5.52
CA HIS A 62 -2.98 10.08 6.92
C HIS A 62 -2.69 8.88 7.82
N SER A 63 -3.08 7.68 7.38
CA SER A 63 -2.85 6.43 8.10
C SER A 63 -2.73 5.27 7.12
N VAL A 64 -1.89 4.29 7.46
CA VAL A 64 -1.79 3.00 6.79
C VAL A 64 -1.83 1.93 7.86
N SER A 65 -2.78 1.01 7.74
CA SER A 65 -2.93 -0.14 8.63
C SER A 65 -2.85 -1.42 7.80
N ALA A 66 -2.16 -2.42 8.31
CA ALA A 66 -2.11 -3.76 7.73
C ALA A 66 -2.70 -4.75 8.75
N GLU A 67 -3.77 -5.43 8.36
CA GLU A 67 -4.38 -6.48 9.16
C GLU A 67 -3.79 -7.84 8.74
N GLY A 68 -3.31 -8.62 9.72
CA GLY A 68 -2.68 -9.91 9.46
C GLY A 68 -2.06 -10.54 10.70
N LEU A 69 -1.35 -11.65 10.49
CA LEU A 69 -0.63 -12.39 11.54
C LEU A 69 0.88 -12.26 11.35
N ALA A 70 1.61 -12.01 12.43
CA ALA A 70 3.06 -12.10 12.43
C ALA A 70 3.47 -13.58 12.37
N VAL A 71 4.19 -13.98 11.31
CA VAL A 71 4.56 -15.38 11.05
C VAL A 71 5.95 -15.73 11.62
N SER A 72 6.81 -14.74 11.82
CA SER A 72 8.14 -14.92 12.39
C SER A 72 8.52 -13.72 13.25
N ASN A 73 9.11 -13.98 14.42
CA ASN A 73 9.75 -12.93 15.21
C ASN A 73 11.13 -12.66 14.62
N LEU A 74 11.45 -11.41 14.31
CA LEU A 74 12.82 -11.05 13.95
C LEU A 74 13.72 -11.35 15.15
N SER A 75 14.61 -12.33 14.98
CA SER A 75 15.68 -12.67 15.92
C SER A 75 16.89 -11.78 15.71
#